data_AF-Z9JU78-F1
#
_entry.id   AF-Z9JU78-F1
#
_cell.length_a   1.000
_cell.length_b   1.000
_cell.length_c   1.000
_cell.angle_alpha   90.00
_cell.angle_beta   90.00
_cell.angle_gamma   90.00
#
_symmetry.space_group_name_H-M   'P 1'
#
loop_
_entity.id
_entity.type
_entity.pdbx_description
1 polymer ?
#
loop_
_entity_poly.entity_id
_entity_poly.type
_entity_poly.pdbx_seq_one_letter_code
_entity_poly.pdbx_strand_id
1 'polypeptide(L)'
;MGLIHATSLERWEEWERTRHRGRLLKHTLTGALRRQRGDDGAAAGPRYVLRSRGGEGPRLLIAVDSATPTSRASLLTALPYLRGAVDVLAPVGVDLPETAGAGWSGSAPAGMDAEEAARALPGRGITAVVSLGQHLGAGRIAHEHAAASGTAAFVVQHGALTPFAPPLPPETTLLSWSDADGEFWRSGREDITVRTIGSQLLWQARHEAGLAGAGTTGAGAAQPAPEADPQARPVFLGQLHGAELPRRVTGGAAYTFCRLHDGLYRPHPSETDKLSRATHEVWRRRGVEFAPADVPLREVTSPVVAVFSTGVLEAAARGVPSYVFAPKAPDWVAELWDRYGMRRFGAPRPTPSPLLPSAEPAAALAEILDGAA
;
A
#
# COMPACT_ATOMS: atom_id res chain seq x y z
N MET A 1 -5.54 -20.48 -5.68
CA MET A 1 -4.86 -20.71 -4.39
C MET A 1 -5.25 -19.60 -3.40
N GLY A 2 -5.13 -19.80 -2.08
CA GLY A 2 -5.32 -18.75 -1.05
C GLY A 2 -3.99 -18.28 -0.45
N LEU A 3 -4.03 -17.63 0.71
CA LEU A 3 -2.85 -17.25 1.49
C LEU A 3 -2.12 -18.47 2.06
N ILE A 4 -0.79 -18.38 2.12
CA ILE A 4 0.08 -19.39 2.74
C ILE A 4 -0.09 -19.40 4.27
N HIS A 5 -0.31 -18.21 4.86
CA HIS A 5 -0.45 -18.04 6.30
C HIS A 5 -1.80 -17.39 6.65
N ALA A 6 -2.91 -17.98 6.20
CA ALA A 6 -4.26 -17.40 6.30
C ALA A 6 -4.75 -17.11 7.73
N THR A 7 -4.29 -17.88 8.72
CA THR A 7 -4.79 -17.84 10.11
C THR A 7 -3.73 -17.49 11.16
N SER A 8 -2.46 -17.36 10.79
CA SER A 8 -1.37 -17.19 11.76
C SER A 8 -0.47 -16.01 11.38
N LEU A 9 -0.68 -14.90 12.08
CA LEU A 9 0.17 -13.71 11.96
C LEU A 9 1.61 -14.04 12.37
N GLU A 10 1.80 -14.81 13.43
CA GLU A 10 3.12 -15.21 13.94
C GLU A 10 3.94 -15.96 12.89
N ARG A 11 3.35 -16.95 12.20
CA ARG A 11 4.02 -17.68 11.12
C ARG A 11 4.33 -16.78 9.93
N TRP A 12 3.41 -15.86 9.61
CA TRP A 12 3.65 -14.87 8.58
C TRP A 12 4.83 -13.95 8.93
N GLU A 13 4.91 -13.45 10.17
CA GLU A 13 6.01 -12.60 10.66
C GLU A 13 7.33 -13.36 10.73
N GLU A 14 7.31 -14.65 11.10
CA GLU A 14 8.49 -15.51 11.02
C GLU A 14 8.99 -15.62 9.57
N TRP A 15 8.10 -15.93 8.64
CA TRP A 15 8.42 -15.97 7.23
C TRP A 15 8.99 -14.63 6.74
N GLU A 16 8.33 -13.51 7.04
CA GLU A 16 8.77 -12.17 6.63
C GLU A 16 10.18 -11.87 7.18
N ARG A 17 10.44 -12.16 8.46
CA ARG A 17 11.75 -11.99 9.08
C ARG A 17 12.83 -12.81 8.38
N THR A 18 12.54 -14.01 7.90
CA THR A 18 13.52 -14.81 7.14
C THR A 18 13.91 -14.18 5.80
N ARG A 19 13.01 -13.41 5.18
CA ARG A 19 13.23 -12.74 3.89
C ARG A 19 13.91 -11.37 4.04
N HIS A 20 13.74 -10.71 5.18
CA HIS A 20 14.33 -9.40 5.46
C HIS A 20 15.49 -9.41 6.47
N ARG A 21 16.17 -10.57 6.68
CA ARG A 21 17.29 -10.73 7.65
C ARG A 21 18.34 -9.62 7.60
N GLY A 22 18.67 -9.10 6.41
CA GLY A 22 19.64 -8.00 6.23
C GLY A 22 19.17 -6.62 6.74
N ARG A 23 17.85 -6.38 6.77
CA ARG A 23 17.23 -5.15 7.31
C ARG A 23 17.18 -5.20 8.85
N LEU A 24 16.97 -6.39 9.42
CA LEU A 24 16.97 -6.63 10.86
C LEU A 24 18.36 -6.48 11.48
N LEU A 25 19.39 -7.11 10.90
CA LEU A 25 20.78 -6.98 11.36
C LEU A 25 21.24 -5.52 11.39
N LYS A 26 20.76 -4.68 10.47
CA LYS A 26 21.05 -3.24 10.48
C LYS A 26 20.39 -2.53 11.65
N HIS A 27 19.13 -2.85 12.00
CA HIS A 27 18.44 -2.31 13.19
C HIS A 27 19.08 -2.79 14.50
N THR A 28 19.47 -4.06 14.59
CA THR A 28 20.11 -4.63 15.78
C THR A 28 21.52 -4.06 15.99
N LEU A 29 22.30 -3.89 14.93
CA LEU A 29 23.65 -3.32 15.00
C LEU A 29 23.65 -1.80 15.21
N THR A 30 22.71 -1.05 14.62
CA THR A 30 22.54 0.38 14.94
C THR A 30 22.02 0.60 16.34
N GLY A 31 21.15 -0.28 16.86
CA GLY A 31 20.73 -0.27 18.27
C GLY A 31 21.87 -0.58 19.25
N ALA A 32 22.79 -1.48 18.89
CA ALA A 32 23.96 -1.80 19.70
C ALA A 32 25.03 -0.69 19.70
N LEU A 33 25.28 -0.07 18.54
CA LEU A 33 26.24 1.05 18.40
C LEU A 33 25.72 2.35 19.04
N ARG A 34 24.41 2.56 19.12
CA ARG A 34 23.80 3.68 19.88
C ARG A 34 23.84 3.45 21.39
N ARG A 35 23.68 2.20 21.84
CA ARG A 35 23.89 1.80 23.26
C ARG A 35 25.29 2.17 23.77
N GLN A 36 26.31 2.04 22.93
CA GLN A 36 27.68 2.40 23.28
C GLN A 36 27.94 3.92 23.39
N ARG A 37 27.01 4.77 22.91
CA ARG A 37 27.13 6.24 22.92
C ARG A 37 26.31 6.93 24.02
N GLY A 38 25.69 6.18 24.95
CA GLY A 38 24.93 6.76 26.07
C GLY A 38 23.64 7.47 25.66
N ASP A 39 23.07 7.09 24.51
CA ASP A 39 21.80 7.62 24.01
C ASP A 39 20.68 6.70 24.50
N ASP A 40 20.05 7.04 25.64
CA ASP A 40 19.02 6.22 26.34
C ASP A 40 17.75 5.93 25.51
N GLY A 41 17.66 6.43 24.27
CA GLY A 41 16.54 6.19 23.35
C GLY A 41 16.61 4.89 22.54
N ALA A 42 17.65 4.06 22.67
CA ALA A 42 17.89 2.93 21.76
C ALA A 42 17.12 1.63 22.08
N ALA A 43 16.29 1.62 23.14
CA ALA A 43 15.39 0.52 23.49
C ALA A 43 13.89 0.84 23.26
N ALA A 44 13.56 2.10 22.95
CA ALA A 44 12.16 2.49 22.73
C ALA A 44 11.71 2.02 21.33
N GLY A 45 10.62 1.25 21.28
CA GLY A 45 9.94 0.89 20.04
C GLY A 45 9.45 2.13 19.26
N PRO A 46 8.76 1.93 18.11
CA PRO A 46 8.14 3.06 17.41
C PRO A 46 7.23 3.84 18.37
N ARG A 47 7.30 5.16 18.31
CA ARG A 47 6.39 6.06 19.02
C ARG A 47 5.23 6.43 18.09
N TYR A 48 4.07 6.75 18.67
CA TYR A 48 2.83 7.01 17.96
C TYR A 48 2.26 8.38 18.34
N VAL A 49 1.55 8.98 17.40
CA VAL A 49 0.75 10.18 17.64
C VAL A 49 -0.71 9.86 17.39
N LEU A 50 -1.57 10.39 18.26
CA LEU A 50 -3.01 10.36 18.08
C LEU A 50 -3.47 11.77 17.70
N ARG A 51 -4.08 11.91 16.53
CA ARG A 51 -4.71 13.15 16.09
C ARG A 51 -6.21 13.00 16.05
N SER A 52 -6.93 14.00 16.52
CA SER A 52 -8.37 13.96 16.72
C SER A 52 -9.05 15.09 15.98
N ARG A 53 -10.13 14.78 15.26
CA ARG A 53 -11.06 15.73 14.68
C ARG A 53 -12.43 15.52 15.33
N GLY A 54 -13.07 16.62 15.75
CA GLY A 54 -14.46 16.57 16.21
C GLY A 54 -15.43 16.28 15.06
N GLY A 55 -16.66 15.91 15.39
CA GLY A 55 -17.74 15.65 14.43
C GLY A 55 -19.04 15.30 15.13
N GLU A 56 -20.12 15.28 14.38
CA GLU A 56 -21.45 14.89 14.87
C GLU A 56 -21.68 13.42 14.53
N GLY A 57 -21.82 12.57 15.55
CA GLY A 57 -22.07 11.14 15.40
C GLY A 57 -20.95 10.26 15.98
N PRO A 58 -20.80 9.02 15.49
CA PRO A 58 -19.84 8.05 16.04
C PRO A 58 -18.41 8.53 16.03
N ARG A 59 -17.61 8.00 16.96
CA ARG A 59 -16.15 8.16 16.91
C ARG A 59 -15.51 6.97 16.22
N LEU A 60 -14.67 7.24 15.23
CA LEU A 60 -13.94 6.25 14.45
C LEU A 60 -12.44 6.33 14.73
N LEU A 61 -11.76 5.20 14.69
CA LEU A 61 -10.29 5.13 14.75
C LEU A 61 -9.71 4.66 13.41
N ILE A 62 -8.91 5.50 12.77
CA ILE A 62 -8.15 5.17 11.56
C ILE A 62 -6.69 4.96 11.94
N ALA A 63 -6.17 3.74 11.77
CA ALA A 63 -4.76 3.45 12.00
C ALA A 63 -3.96 3.50 10.70
N VAL A 64 -2.96 4.39 10.65
CA VAL A 64 -2.17 4.69 9.45
C VAL A 64 -0.69 4.48 9.74
N ASP A 65 -0.13 3.40 9.20
CA ASP A 65 1.27 3.03 9.43
C ASP A 65 2.26 3.61 8.42
N SER A 66 1.78 4.13 7.28
CA SER A 66 2.64 4.73 6.27
C SER A 66 1.95 5.82 5.47
N ALA A 67 2.74 6.77 4.98
CA ALA A 67 2.30 7.85 4.09
C ALA A 67 2.44 7.49 2.60
N THR A 68 2.50 6.20 2.26
CA THR A 68 2.56 5.79 0.85
C THR A 68 1.29 6.22 0.13
N PRO A 69 1.34 6.49 -1.19
CA PRO A 69 0.15 6.85 -1.96
C PRO A 69 -0.98 5.83 -1.79
N THR A 70 -0.67 4.54 -1.78
CA THR A 70 -1.67 3.48 -1.61
C THR A 70 -2.31 3.46 -0.22
N SER A 71 -1.53 3.70 0.83
CA SER A 71 -2.03 3.79 2.22
C SER A 71 -2.97 4.99 2.39
N ARG A 72 -2.53 6.17 1.93
CA ARG A 72 -3.33 7.39 1.99
C ARG A 72 -4.61 7.27 1.16
N ALA A 73 -4.50 6.75 -0.07
CA ALA A 73 -5.64 6.50 -0.94
C ALA A 73 -6.67 5.55 -0.31
N SER A 74 -6.24 4.54 0.43
CA SER A 74 -7.14 3.52 0.99
C SER A 74 -7.82 3.95 2.30
N LEU A 75 -7.19 4.84 3.08
CA LEU A 75 -7.66 5.18 4.42
C LEU A 75 -8.09 6.65 4.59
N LEU A 76 -7.35 7.60 4.02
CA LEU A 76 -7.48 9.02 4.35
C LEU A 76 -8.35 9.80 3.36
N THR A 77 -8.54 9.30 2.15
CA THR A 77 -9.46 9.87 1.15
C THR A 77 -10.92 9.81 1.58
N ALA A 78 -11.27 8.96 2.56
CA ALA A 78 -12.60 8.90 3.14
C ALA A 78 -12.89 10.04 4.14
N LEU A 79 -11.86 10.72 4.68
CA LEU A 79 -12.02 11.77 5.70
C LEU A 79 -13.01 12.89 5.34
N PRO A 80 -13.11 13.36 4.08
CA PRO A 80 -14.10 14.37 3.69
C PRO A 80 -15.55 13.87 3.74
N TYR A 81 -15.77 12.56 3.65
CA TYR A 81 -17.10 11.94 3.64
C TYR A 81 -17.59 11.57 5.05
N LEU A 82 -16.67 11.39 6.00
CA LEU A 82 -16.99 11.04 7.38
C LEU A 82 -17.60 12.21 8.15
N ARG A 83 -18.77 11.97 8.77
CA ARG A 83 -19.50 12.99 9.55
C ARG A 83 -19.14 12.98 11.03
N GLY A 84 -18.83 11.80 11.56
CA GLY A 84 -18.50 11.56 12.95
C GLY A 84 -17.15 12.12 13.40
N ALA A 85 -16.87 11.98 14.70
CA ALA A 85 -15.56 12.26 15.25
C ALA A 85 -14.54 11.24 14.74
N VAL A 86 -13.31 11.68 14.48
CA VAL A 86 -12.26 10.81 13.92
C VAL A 86 -10.99 10.94 14.73
N ASP A 87 -10.44 9.80 15.14
CA ASP A 87 -9.10 9.67 15.66
C ASP A 87 -8.21 8.99 14.61
N VAL A 88 -7.02 9.55 14.37
CA VAL A 88 -6.00 8.99 13.48
C VAL A 88 -4.78 8.64 14.32
N LEU A 89 -4.45 7.35 14.38
CA LEU A 89 -3.26 6.84 15.05
C LEU A 89 -2.18 6.54 14.00
N ALA A 90 -1.01 7.16 14.15
CA ALA A 90 0.10 6.96 13.21
C ALA A 90 1.46 6.97 13.93
N PRO A 91 2.50 6.27 13.43
CA PRO A 91 3.85 6.40 13.95
C PRO A 91 4.40 7.83 13.80
N VAL A 92 5.22 8.27 14.76
CA VAL A 92 5.98 9.53 14.67
C VAL A 92 6.84 9.50 13.42
N GLY A 93 6.80 10.59 12.64
CA GLY A 93 7.55 10.73 11.39
C GLY A 93 6.81 10.28 10.13
N VAL A 94 5.61 9.73 10.27
CA VAL A 94 4.69 9.55 9.13
C VAL A 94 4.01 10.88 8.84
N ASP A 95 4.32 11.46 7.68
CA ASP A 95 3.75 12.75 7.25
C ASP A 95 2.35 12.57 6.65
N LEU A 96 1.34 13.07 7.37
CA LEU A 96 -0.07 12.99 7.03
C LEU A 96 -0.66 14.41 6.90
N PRO A 97 -0.47 15.09 5.76
CA PRO A 97 -0.95 16.46 5.56
C PRO A 97 -2.46 16.60 5.75
N GLU A 98 -3.24 15.53 5.55
CA GLU A 98 -4.68 15.47 5.80
C GLU A 98 -5.05 15.78 7.26
N THR A 99 -4.10 15.60 8.18
CA THR A 99 -4.27 15.78 9.64
C THR A 99 -3.57 17.02 10.18
N ALA A 100 -3.05 17.90 9.32
CA ALA A 100 -2.28 19.09 9.69
C ALA A 100 -3.11 20.38 9.81
N GLY A 101 -4.38 20.37 9.39
CA GLY A 101 -5.26 21.55 9.41
C GLY A 101 -5.79 21.91 10.80
N ALA A 102 -6.29 23.14 10.97
CA ALA A 102 -6.76 23.71 12.24
C ALA A 102 -7.92 22.94 12.92
N GLY A 103 -8.62 22.06 12.19
CA GLY A 103 -9.67 21.19 12.74
C GLY A 103 -9.15 19.95 13.47
N TRP A 104 -7.83 19.73 13.49
CA TRP A 104 -7.19 18.60 14.15
C TRP A 104 -6.48 19.04 15.43
N SER A 105 -6.76 18.36 16.53
CA SER A 105 -5.96 18.38 17.75
C SER A 105 -5.09 17.13 17.82
N GLY A 106 -4.06 17.09 18.66
CA GLY A 106 -3.24 15.89 18.76
C GLY A 106 -2.36 15.84 19.99
N SER A 107 -1.82 14.64 20.26
CA SER A 107 -0.81 14.40 21.28
C SER A 107 0.48 15.17 20.98
N ALA A 108 1.32 15.34 22.01
CA ALA A 108 2.62 16.02 21.88
C ALA A 108 3.48 15.39 20.75
N PRO A 109 4.31 16.18 20.04
CA PRO A 109 5.14 15.70 18.93
C PRO A 109 6.12 14.58 19.29
N ALA A 110 6.49 14.46 20.57
CA ALA A 110 7.34 13.39 21.07
C ALA A 110 6.67 11.99 20.91
N GLY A 111 5.34 11.94 20.83
CA GLY A 111 4.56 10.71 20.67
C GLY A 111 4.50 9.86 21.93
N MET A 112 3.62 8.86 21.90
CA MET A 112 3.41 7.83 22.92
C MET A 112 4.14 6.56 22.52
N ASP A 113 4.63 5.76 23.47
CA ASP A 113 4.99 4.38 23.13
C ASP A 113 3.74 3.54 22.78
N ALA A 114 3.92 2.27 22.42
CA ALA A 114 2.81 1.40 22.02
C ALA A 114 1.80 1.15 23.15
N GLU A 115 2.27 1.00 24.39
CA GLU A 115 1.40 0.75 25.54
C GLU A 115 0.62 2.01 25.94
N GLU A 116 1.29 3.15 25.93
CA GLU A 116 0.68 4.47 26.15
C GLU A 116 -0.39 4.75 25.09
N ALA A 117 -0.09 4.48 23.82
CA ALA A 117 -1.05 4.63 22.72
C ALA A 117 -2.26 3.70 22.91
N ALA A 118 -2.04 2.44 23.29
CA ALA A 118 -3.13 1.50 23.59
C ALA A 118 -3.99 1.95 24.78
N ARG A 119 -3.37 2.45 25.86
CA ARG A 119 -4.07 2.99 27.04
C ARG A 119 -4.84 4.27 26.75
N ALA A 120 -4.50 5.00 25.69
CA ALA A 120 -5.19 6.23 25.31
C ALA A 120 -6.53 6.00 24.59
N LEU A 121 -6.80 4.79 24.08
CA LEU A 121 -8.01 4.49 23.27
C LEU A 121 -9.29 4.23 24.09
N PRO A 122 -9.26 3.49 25.22
CA PRO A 122 -10.45 3.23 26.03
C PRO A 122 -11.14 4.51 26.52
N GLY A 123 -12.47 4.47 26.65
CA GLY A 123 -13.28 5.58 27.15
C GLY A 123 -13.53 6.71 26.14
N ARG A 124 -12.96 6.64 24.94
CA ARG A 124 -13.17 7.65 23.88
C ARG A 124 -14.52 7.50 23.15
N GLY A 125 -15.20 6.37 23.30
CA GLY A 125 -16.44 6.06 22.58
C GLY A 125 -16.21 5.63 21.12
N ILE A 126 -15.10 4.94 20.83
CA ILE A 126 -14.77 4.43 19.49
C ILE A 126 -15.75 3.30 19.14
N THR A 127 -16.44 3.44 18.01
CA THR A 127 -17.49 2.51 17.53
C THR A 127 -17.01 1.62 16.38
N ALA A 128 -16.03 2.08 15.61
CA ALA A 128 -15.34 1.28 14.61
C ALA A 128 -13.86 1.64 14.48
N VAL A 129 -13.05 0.64 14.10
CA VAL A 129 -11.63 0.81 13.74
C VAL A 129 -11.39 0.38 12.30
N VAL A 130 -10.51 1.09 11.59
CA VAL A 130 -10.11 0.76 10.22
C VAL A 130 -8.60 0.88 10.03
N SER A 131 -8.00 -0.09 9.33
CA SER A 131 -6.57 -0.09 9.02
C SER A 131 -6.23 -0.92 7.78
N LEU A 132 -4.94 -1.05 7.46
CA LEU A 132 -4.45 -1.97 6.43
C LEU A 132 -4.15 -3.38 6.98
N GLY A 133 -4.39 -3.62 8.27
CA GLY A 133 -4.22 -4.90 8.95
C GLY A 133 -3.33 -4.85 10.20
N GLN A 134 -3.45 -5.87 11.06
CA GLN A 134 -2.74 -6.01 12.35
C GLN A 134 -1.24 -6.34 12.26
N HIS A 135 -0.74 -6.61 11.05
CA HIS A 135 0.69 -6.86 10.82
C HIS A 135 1.53 -5.60 10.94
N LEU A 136 0.90 -4.42 10.98
CA LEU A 136 1.55 -3.13 11.15
C LEU A 136 1.34 -2.60 12.59
N GLY A 137 2.15 -1.63 13.02
CA GLY A 137 2.21 -1.19 14.41
C GLY A 137 0.93 -0.50 14.91
N ALA A 138 0.50 0.56 14.24
CA ALA A 138 -0.73 1.28 14.58
C ALA A 138 -1.95 0.39 14.29
N GLY A 139 -1.94 -0.36 13.19
CA GLY A 139 -2.97 -1.34 12.87
C GLY A 139 -3.15 -2.38 13.97
N ARG A 140 -2.06 -2.90 14.56
CA ARG A 140 -2.11 -3.84 15.69
C ARG A 140 -2.79 -3.23 16.91
N ILE A 141 -2.36 -2.03 17.32
CA ILE A 141 -2.93 -1.34 18.48
C ILE A 141 -4.44 -1.14 18.31
N ALA A 142 -4.88 -0.74 17.11
CA ALA A 142 -6.29 -0.54 16.80
C ALA A 142 -7.11 -1.85 16.81
N HIS A 143 -6.59 -2.94 16.24
CA HIS A 143 -7.29 -4.22 16.18
C HIS A 143 -7.31 -4.94 17.53
N GLU A 144 -6.25 -4.82 18.33
CA GLU A 144 -6.23 -5.29 19.73
C GLU A 144 -7.24 -4.54 20.59
N HIS A 145 -7.35 -3.21 20.41
CA HIS A 145 -8.41 -2.43 21.05
C HIS A 145 -9.80 -2.93 20.65
N ALA A 146 -10.05 -3.10 19.34
CA ALA A 146 -11.35 -3.54 18.86
C ALA A 146 -11.76 -4.92 19.38
N ALA A 147 -10.82 -5.86 19.42
CA ALA A 147 -11.04 -7.18 20.01
C ALA A 147 -11.36 -7.08 21.52
N ALA A 148 -10.66 -6.21 22.26
CA ALA A 148 -10.88 -6.05 23.70
C ALA A 148 -12.20 -5.35 24.05
N SER A 149 -12.71 -4.46 23.18
CA SER A 149 -13.93 -3.69 23.41
C SER A 149 -15.16 -4.20 22.65
N GLY A 150 -15.03 -5.20 21.79
CA GLY A 150 -16.10 -5.66 20.90
C GLY A 150 -16.50 -4.62 19.85
N THR A 151 -15.58 -3.73 19.49
CA THR A 151 -15.80 -2.66 18.51
C THR A 151 -15.68 -3.21 17.08
N ALA A 152 -16.46 -2.69 16.13
CA ALA A 152 -16.39 -3.13 14.75
C ALA A 152 -14.99 -2.91 14.15
N ALA A 153 -14.42 -3.94 13.52
CA ALA A 153 -13.07 -3.89 12.97
C ALA A 153 -13.07 -4.08 11.46
N PHE A 154 -12.38 -3.19 10.75
CA PHE A 154 -12.28 -3.17 9.30
C PHE A 154 -10.83 -3.24 8.81
N VAL A 155 -10.59 -4.01 7.77
CA VAL A 155 -9.32 -4.02 7.02
C VAL A 155 -9.58 -3.63 5.57
N VAL A 156 -8.85 -2.64 5.06
CA VAL A 156 -8.97 -2.18 3.67
C VAL A 156 -7.84 -2.76 2.81
N GLN A 157 -8.20 -3.34 1.67
CA GLN A 157 -7.23 -3.72 0.65
C GLN A 157 -6.60 -2.47 0.02
N HIS A 158 -5.27 -2.40 0.02
CA HIS A 158 -4.52 -1.26 -0.52
C HIS A 158 -3.59 -1.62 -1.69
N GLY A 159 -3.55 -2.89 -2.09
CA GLY A 159 -2.68 -3.35 -3.17
C GLY A 159 -3.11 -4.70 -3.74
N ALA A 160 -2.46 -5.09 -4.83
CA ALA A 160 -2.63 -6.43 -5.40
C ALA A 160 -2.14 -7.49 -4.40
N LEU A 161 -2.98 -8.48 -4.13
CA LEU A 161 -2.71 -9.52 -3.14
C LEU A 161 -1.85 -10.62 -3.73
N THR A 162 -0.88 -11.11 -2.95
CA THR A 162 -0.12 -12.33 -3.26
C THR A 162 -0.43 -13.40 -2.22
N PRO A 163 -0.06 -14.67 -2.43
CA PRO A 163 -0.20 -15.70 -1.39
C PRO A 163 0.57 -15.40 -0.10
N PHE A 164 1.47 -14.41 -0.14
CA PHE A 164 2.26 -13.96 0.99
C PHE A 164 1.68 -12.71 1.66
N ALA A 165 0.47 -12.27 1.30
CA ALA A 165 -0.20 -11.21 2.04
C ALA A 165 -0.43 -11.63 3.50
N PRO A 166 -0.37 -10.69 4.45
CA PRO A 166 -0.57 -10.98 5.86
C PRO A 166 -2.01 -11.47 6.14
N PRO A 167 -2.20 -12.35 7.13
CA PRO A 167 -3.54 -12.75 7.53
C PRO A 167 -4.34 -11.58 8.11
N LEU A 168 -5.65 -11.65 7.90
CA LEU A 168 -6.60 -10.75 8.52
C LEU A 168 -6.71 -11.01 10.04
N PRO A 169 -6.96 -9.98 10.87
CA PRO A 169 -7.43 -10.16 12.23
C PRO A 169 -8.66 -11.05 12.29
N PRO A 170 -8.89 -11.82 13.37
CA PRO A 170 -10.14 -12.53 13.59
C PRO A 170 -11.34 -11.58 13.60
N GLU A 171 -12.52 -12.08 13.22
CA GLU A 171 -13.81 -11.38 13.35
C GLU A 171 -13.85 -9.98 12.70
N THR A 172 -13.05 -9.76 11.65
CA THR A 172 -13.00 -8.48 10.93
C THR A 172 -13.86 -8.49 9.67
N THR A 173 -14.27 -7.30 9.24
CA THR A 173 -14.79 -7.07 7.90
C THR A 173 -13.67 -6.61 6.96
N LEU A 174 -13.37 -7.42 5.95
CA LEU A 174 -12.51 -7.05 4.84
C LEU A 174 -13.27 -6.19 3.83
N LEU A 175 -12.69 -5.04 3.50
CA LEU A 175 -13.12 -4.14 2.44
C LEU A 175 -12.20 -4.35 1.22
N SER A 176 -12.69 -5.11 0.25
CA SER A 176 -11.92 -5.62 -0.88
C SER A 176 -12.19 -4.88 -2.19
N TRP A 177 -11.26 -4.99 -3.13
CA TRP A 177 -11.39 -4.38 -4.46
C TRP A 177 -12.39 -5.12 -5.35
N SER A 178 -12.49 -6.45 -5.20
CA SER A 178 -13.38 -7.32 -5.96
C SER A 178 -13.77 -8.52 -5.11
N ASP A 179 -14.86 -9.21 -5.50
CA ASP A 179 -15.28 -10.44 -4.82
C ASP A 179 -14.18 -11.52 -4.87
N ALA A 180 -13.43 -11.59 -5.99
CA ALA A 180 -12.31 -12.51 -6.15
C ALA A 180 -11.14 -12.17 -5.21
N ASP A 181 -10.88 -10.90 -4.94
CA ASP A 181 -9.91 -10.47 -3.92
C ASP A 181 -10.39 -10.83 -2.51
N GLY A 182 -11.67 -10.60 -2.24
CA GLY A 182 -12.31 -10.94 -0.99
C GLY A 182 -12.22 -12.43 -0.67
N GLU A 183 -12.57 -13.28 -1.63
CA GLU A 183 -12.46 -14.73 -1.51
C GLU A 183 -11.00 -15.17 -1.32
N PHE A 184 -10.08 -14.60 -2.11
CA PHE A 184 -8.66 -14.90 -2.03
C PHE A 184 -8.08 -14.57 -0.65
N TRP A 185 -8.28 -13.36 -0.14
CA TRP A 185 -7.70 -12.94 1.14
C TRP A 185 -8.35 -13.67 2.32
N ARG A 186 -9.68 -13.85 2.27
CA ARG A 186 -10.41 -14.65 3.25
C ARG A 186 -9.86 -16.08 3.33
N SER A 187 -9.44 -16.67 2.21
CA SER A 187 -8.76 -17.98 2.19
C SER A 187 -9.56 -19.08 2.91
N GLY A 188 -10.88 -19.09 2.69
CA GLY A 188 -11.80 -20.08 3.29
C GLY A 188 -12.16 -19.83 4.76
N ARG A 189 -11.65 -18.77 5.39
CA ARG A 189 -12.02 -18.39 6.75
C ARG A 189 -13.47 -17.95 6.83
N GLU A 190 -14.21 -18.48 7.80
CA GLU A 190 -15.63 -18.13 8.03
C GLU A 190 -15.78 -16.98 9.03
N ASP A 191 -14.76 -16.72 9.84
CA ASP A 191 -14.73 -15.63 10.81
C ASP A 191 -14.50 -14.25 10.18
N ILE A 192 -14.34 -14.18 8.85
CA ILE A 192 -14.12 -12.95 8.11
C ILE A 192 -15.33 -12.63 7.25
N THR A 193 -15.90 -11.44 7.47
CA THR A 193 -16.91 -10.87 6.57
C THR A 193 -16.22 -10.12 5.43
N VAL A 194 -16.73 -10.23 4.21
CA VAL A 194 -16.17 -9.53 3.04
C VAL A 194 -17.22 -8.57 2.48
N ARG A 195 -16.80 -7.33 2.21
CA ARG A 195 -17.57 -6.37 1.42
C ARG A 195 -16.70 -5.84 0.29
N THR A 196 -17.23 -5.83 -0.92
CA THR A 196 -16.55 -5.32 -2.10
C THR A 196 -16.88 -3.84 -2.26
N ILE A 197 -15.87 -2.98 -2.16
CA ILE A 197 -16.03 -1.52 -2.28
C ILE A 197 -15.23 -0.93 -3.44
N GLY A 198 -14.39 -1.74 -4.11
CA GLY A 198 -13.50 -1.26 -5.15
C GLY A 198 -12.18 -0.70 -4.61
N SER A 199 -11.32 -0.25 -5.52
CA SER A 199 -10.04 0.36 -5.18
C SER A 199 -10.09 1.86 -5.35
N GLN A 200 -9.98 2.61 -4.24
CA GLN A 200 -9.87 4.07 -4.31
C GLN A 200 -8.64 4.49 -5.12
N LEU A 201 -7.52 3.79 -4.97
CA LEU A 201 -6.30 4.05 -5.74
C LEU A 201 -6.55 3.98 -7.25
N LEU A 202 -7.23 2.92 -7.72
CA LEU A 202 -7.53 2.75 -9.14
C LEU A 202 -8.64 3.72 -9.62
N TRP A 203 -9.59 4.05 -8.75
CA TRP A 203 -10.59 5.08 -9.00
C TRP A 203 -9.93 6.44 -9.29
N GLN A 204 -9.02 6.87 -8.41
CA GLN A 204 -8.23 8.08 -8.57
C GLN A 204 -7.34 8.01 -9.82
N ALA A 205 -6.66 6.89 -10.05
CA ALA A 205 -5.86 6.72 -11.26
C ALA A 205 -6.68 6.98 -12.53
N ARG A 206 -7.94 6.50 -12.60
CA ARG A 206 -8.81 6.74 -13.75
C ARG A 206 -9.31 8.19 -13.86
N HIS A 207 -9.69 8.82 -12.75
CA HIS A 207 -10.37 10.12 -12.75
C HIS A 207 -9.42 11.32 -12.65
N GLU A 208 -8.28 11.15 -11.98
CA GLU A 208 -7.28 12.21 -11.78
C GLU A 208 -6.20 12.22 -12.86
N ALA A 209 -6.29 11.32 -13.87
CA ALA A 209 -5.38 11.31 -15.01
C ALA A 209 -5.26 12.69 -15.71
N GLY A 210 -6.33 13.51 -15.66
CA GLY A 210 -6.39 14.89 -16.19
C GLY A 210 -6.15 16.02 -15.18
N LEU A 211 -5.63 15.74 -13.97
CA LEU A 211 -5.34 16.77 -12.96
C LEU A 211 -3.84 16.96 -12.69
N ALA A 212 -2.98 16.18 -13.36
CA ALA A 212 -1.52 16.30 -13.29
C ALA A 212 -1.05 17.60 -13.99
N GLY A 213 -1.14 18.72 -13.27
CA GLY A 213 -0.76 20.06 -13.73
C GLY A 213 -1.30 21.19 -12.84
N ALA A 214 -2.35 20.92 -12.05
CA ALA A 214 -2.87 21.90 -11.11
C ALA A 214 -2.03 21.93 -9.82
N GLY A 215 -1.00 22.78 -9.83
CA GLY A 215 -0.43 23.29 -8.59
C GLY A 215 -1.53 23.91 -7.70
N THR A 216 -1.26 23.98 -6.41
CA THR A 216 -2.16 24.40 -5.31
C THR A 216 -2.54 25.89 -5.35
N THR A 217 -2.99 26.42 -6.48
CA THR A 217 -3.48 27.78 -6.61
C THR A 217 -4.59 27.88 -7.65
N GLY A 218 -5.83 27.76 -7.18
CA GLY A 218 -7.00 28.33 -7.83
C GLY A 218 -7.50 27.62 -9.08
N ALA A 219 -8.76 27.90 -9.41
CA ALA A 219 -9.52 27.42 -10.55
C ALA A 219 -8.75 27.56 -11.89
N GLY A 220 -7.94 26.57 -12.23
CA GLY A 220 -7.37 26.36 -13.56
C GLY A 220 -8.11 25.22 -14.23
N ALA A 221 -8.54 25.42 -15.48
CA ALA A 221 -9.22 24.41 -16.27
C ALA A 221 -8.42 23.10 -16.27
N ALA A 222 -9.10 21.98 -16.00
CA ALA A 222 -8.49 20.65 -16.06
C ALA A 222 -7.79 20.47 -17.41
N GLN A 223 -6.46 20.41 -17.41
CA GLN A 223 -5.72 20.06 -18.61
C GLN A 223 -6.06 18.62 -18.99
N PRO A 224 -6.34 18.32 -20.27
CA PRO A 224 -6.55 16.94 -20.68
C PRO A 224 -5.34 16.10 -20.25
N ALA A 225 -5.62 14.91 -19.72
CA ALA A 225 -4.60 13.94 -19.33
C ALA A 225 -3.59 13.79 -20.48
N PRO A 226 -2.27 13.82 -20.23
CA PRO A 226 -1.30 13.61 -21.29
C PRO A 226 -1.56 12.24 -21.93
N GLU A 227 -1.74 12.24 -23.25
CA GLU A 227 -2.11 11.04 -24.00
C GLU A 227 -0.99 9.99 -23.89
N ALA A 228 -1.38 8.72 -23.77
CA ALA A 228 -0.43 7.63 -23.74
C ALA A 228 0.32 7.56 -25.07
N ASP A 229 1.64 7.40 -25.03
CA ASP A 229 2.44 7.15 -26.22
C ASP A 229 2.72 5.64 -26.31
N PRO A 230 1.94 4.86 -27.08
CA PRO A 230 2.12 3.42 -27.19
C PRO A 230 3.43 3.02 -27.90
N GLN A 231 4.08 3.95 -28.60
CA GLN A 231 5.34 3.72 -29.31
C GLN A 231 6.57 4.15 -28.49
N ALA A 232 6.37 4.84 -27.38
CA ALA A 232 7.45 5.16 -26.45
C ALA A 232 8.11 3.90 -25.88
N ARG A 233 9.38 4.03 -25.48
CA ARG A 233 10.13 2.94 -24.85
C ARG A 233 9.40 2.48 -23.58
N PRO A 234 9.17 1.17 -23.40
CA PRO A 234 8.47 0.66 -22.24
C PRO A 234 9.29 0.87 -20.97
N VAL A 235 8.63 1.24 -19.88
CA VAL A 235 9.22 1.41 -18.56
C VAL A 235 8.95 0.16 -17.71
N PHE A 236 10.00 -0.55 -17.33
CA PHE A 236 9.94 -1.68 -16.42
C PHE A 236 10.01 -1.23 -14.95
N LEU A 237 8.96 -1.47 -14.18
CA LEU A 237 8.87 -1.11 -12.76
C LEU A 237 9.69 -2.07 -11.89
N GLY A 238 10.58 -1.50 -11.10
CA GLY A 238 11.44 -2.21 -10.16
C GLY A 238 10.65 -2.85 -9.02
N GLN A 239 11.04 -4.07 -8.67
CA GLN A 239 10.46 -4.85 -7.57
C GLN A 239 11.54 -5.63 -6.79
N LEU A 240 12.78 -5.12 -6.75
CA LEU A 240 13.89 -5.83 -6.07
C LEU A 240 13.76 -5.85 -4.54
N HIS A 241 12.90 -5.00 -3.98
CA HIS A 241 12.64 -4.89 -2.56
C HIS A 241 11.59 -5.90 -2.04
N GLY A 242 10.80 -6.50 -2.93
CA GLY A 242 9.74 -7.46 -2.57
C GLY A 242 10.31 -8.75 -1.96
N ALA A 243 9.65 -9.26 -0.93
CA ALA A 243 10.03 -10.50 -0.24
C ALA A 243 9.48 -11.76 -0.91
N GLU A 244 8.41 -11.59 -1.69
CA GLU A 244 7.56 -12.65 -2.26
C GLU A 244 8.32 -13.48 -3.29
N LEU A 245 9.10 -12.81 -4.15
CA LEU A 245 9.94 -13.46 -5.14
C LEU A 245 11.43 -13.28 -4.85
N PRO A 246 12.25 -14.33 -5.08
CA PRO A 246 13.70 -14.18 -5.08
C PRO A 246 14.15 -13.14 -6.10
N ARG A 247 15.18 -12.34 -5.76
CA ARG A 247 15.77 -11.33 -6.67
C ARG A 247 16.21 -11.88 -8.02
N ARG A 248 16.61 -13.16 -8.09
CA ARG A 248 16.95 -13.81 -9.36
C ARG A 248 15.77 -13.89 -10.34
N VAL A 249 14.53 -13.91 -9.82
CA VAL A 249 13.31 -13.92 -10.62
C VAL A 249 12.93 -12.49 -11.01
N THR A 250 12.74 -11.59 -10.04
CA THR A 250 12.31 -10.20 -10.32
C THR A 250 13.38 -9.41 -11.06
N GLY A 251 14.63 -9.47 -10.60
CA GLY A 251 15.76 -8.83 -11.25
C GLY A 251 16.14 -9.50 -12.57
N GLY A 252 16.02 -10.82 -12.66
CA GLY A 252 16.21 -11.56 -13.91
C GLY A 252 15.20 -11.13 -14.98
N ALA A 253 13.93 -10.99 -14.61
CA ALA A 253 12.87 -10.51 -15.51
C ALA A 253 13.13 -9.07 -15.96
N ALA A 254 13.39 -8.15 -15.03
CA ALA A 254 13.68 -6.74 -15.34
C ALA A 254 14.88 -6.59 -16.27
N TYR A 255 16.00 -7.24 -15.94
CA TYR A 255 17.22 -7.19 -16.76
C TYR A 255 16.97 -7.78 -18.15
N THR A 256 16.35 -8.96 -18.23
CA THR A 256 16.04 -9.62 -19.51
C THR A 256 15.14 -8.75 -20.37
N PHE A 257 14.09 -8.17 -19.78
CA PHE A 257 13.17 -7.29 -20.48
C PHE A 257 13.88 -6.08 -21.07
N CYS A 258 14.63 -5.34 -20.24
CA CYS A 258 15.32 -4.13 -20.67
C CYS A 258 16.34 -4.42 -21.78
N ARG A 259 17.00 -5.58 -21.73
CA ARG A 259 17.97 -5.99 -22.76
C ARG A 259 17.34 -6.48 -24.06
N LEU A 260 16.18 -7.14 -24.00
CA LEU A 260 15.54 -7.73 -25.18
C LEU A 260 14.56 -6.77 -25.89
N HIS A 261 13.98 -5.82 -25.15
CA HIS A 261 12.86 -4.99 -25.63
C HIS A 261 13.15 -3.49 -25.56
N ASP A 262 14.41 -3.10 -25.43
CA ASP A 262 14.86 -1.70 -25.31
C ASP A 262 14.09 -0.91 -24.23
N GLY A 263 13.81 -1.58 -23.12
CA GLY A 263 13.05 -1.02 -22.00
C GLY A 263 13.92 -0.21 -21.05
N LEU A 264 13.31 0.81 -20.43
CA LEU A 264 13.89 1.59 -19.35
C LEU A 264 13.60 0.95 -18.00
N TYR A 265 14.60 0.78 -17.15
CA TYR A 265 14.36 0.32 -15.78
C TYR A 265 14.04 1.49 -14.85
N ARG A 266 12.95 1.38 -14.08
CA ARG A 266 12.60 2.36 -13.05
C ARG A 266 12.65 1.73 -11.66
N PRO A 267 13.67 2.01 -10.84
CA PRO A 267 13.74 1.48 -9.49
C PRO A 267 12.52 1.86 -8.65
N HIS A 268 12.07 0.96 -7.78
CA HIS A 268 11.10 1.34 -6.75
C HIS A 268 11.77 2.27 -5.71
N PRO A 269 11.06 3.25 -5.11
CA PRO A 269 11.60 4.11 -4.06
C PRO A 269 12.19 3.33 -2.86
N SER A 270 11.70 2.13 -2.59
CA SER A 270 12.19 1.25 -1.51
C SER A 270 13.43 0.44 -1.87
N GLU A 271 13.95 0.49 -3.10
CA GLU A 271 15.18 -0.20 -3.53
C GLU A 271 16.45 0.52 -3.06
N THR A 272 16.54 0.79 -1.76
CA THR A 272 17.61 1.57 -1.13
C THR A 272 18.63 0.71 -0.39
N ASP A 273 18.52 -0.61 -0.43
CA ASP A 273 19.53 -1.49 0.17
C ASP A 273 20.80 -1.57 -0.70
N LYS A 274 21.92 -1.97 -0.08
CA LYS A 274 23.22 -2.04 -0.77
C LYS A 274 23.20 -3.00 -1.96
N LEU A 275 22.45 -4.11 -1.86
CA LEU A 275 22.37 -5.11 -2.92
C LEU A 275 21.58 -4.58 -4.11
N SER A 276 20.49 -3.85 -3.88
CA SER A 276 19.75 -3.15 -4.95
C SER A 276 20.64 -2.15 -5.68
N ARG A 277 21.32 -1.26 -4.95
CA ARG A 277 22.23 -0.28 -5.58
C ARG A 277 23.36 -0.92 -6.37
N ALA A 278 23.98 -1.97 -5.83
CA ALA A 278 25.02 -2.71 -6.55
C ALA A 278 24.47 -3.38 -7.82
N THR A 279 23.26 -3.95 -7.74
CA THR A 279 22.56 -4.53 -8.90
C THR A 279 22.31 -3.47 -9.97
N HIS A 280 21.81 -2.29 -9.57
CA HIS A 280 21.56 -1.18 -10.49
C HIS A 280 22.84 -0.73 -11.21
N GLU A 281 23.94 -0.59 -10.47
CA GLU A 281 25.23 -0.20 -11.02
C GLU A 281 25.75 -1.22 -12.05
N VAL A 282 25.65 -2.52 -11.73
CA VAL A 282 26.01 -3.59 -12.67
C VAL A 282 25.15 -3.54 -13.93
N TRP A 283 23.85 -3.25 -13.80
CA TRP A 283 22.95 -3.14 -14.94
C TRP A 283 23.27 -1.94 -15.83
N ARG A 284 23.58 -0.77 -15.25
CA ARG A 284 24.03 0.40 -16.02
C ARG A 284 25.29 0.10 -16.82
N ARG A 285 26.29 -0.53 -16.20
CA ARG A 285 27.52 -0.96 -16.90
C ARG A 285 27.28 -1.99 -17.99
N ARG A 286 26.16 -2.72 -17.93
CA ARG A 286 25.72 -3.68 -18.95
C ARG A 286 24.73 -3.08 -19.95
N GLY A 287 24.62 -1.75 -20.00
CA GLY A 287 23.80 -1.03 -20.96
C GLY A 287 22.30 -1.11 -20.71
N VAL A 288 21.88 -1.24 -19.45
CA VAL A 288 20.48 -0.99 -19.06
C VAL A 288 20.34 0.48 -18.72
N GLU A 289 19.46 1.16 -19.45
CA GLU A 289 19.09 2.54 -19.18
C GLU A 289 18.02 2.62 -18.10
N PHE A 290 18.03 3.74 -17.36
CA PHE A 290 17.13 3.96 -16.24
C PHE A 290 16.19 5.11 -16.57
N ALA A 291 14.90 4.92 -16.30
CA ALA A 291 13.94 6.00 -16.43
C ALA A 291 14.23 7.10 -15.37
N PRO A 292 13.91 8.36 -15.68
CA PRO A 292 13.99 9.45 -14.70
C PRO A 292 13.16 9.12 -13.46
N ALA A 293 13.75 9.32 -12.27
CA ALA A 293 13.13 8.98 -11.00
C ALA A 293 12.27 10.13 -10.42
N ASP A 294 12.43 11.33 -10.98
CA ASP A 294 11.79 12.59 -10.59
C ASP A 294 10.37 12.74 -11.16
N VAL A 295 10.04 12.07 -12.27
CA VAL A 295 8.68 12.03 -12.82
C VAL A 295 7.81 11.08 -12.01
N PRO A 296 6.75 11.49 -11.31
CA PRO A 296 5.84 10.60 -10.59
C PRO A 296 5.27 9.48 -11.48
N LEU A 297 5.03 8.28 -10.93
CA LEU A 297 4.56 7.14 -11.73
C LEU A 297 3.21 7.43 -12.44
N ARG A 298 2.34 8.21 -11.79
CA ARG A 298 1.06 8.68 -12.34
C ARG A 298 1.18 9.58 -13.58
N GLU A 299 2.36 10.15 -13.82
CA GLU A 299 2.67 11.01 -14.97
C GLU A 299 3.38 10.26 -16.09
N VAL A 300 3.73 8.97 -15.89
CA VAL A 300 4.32 8.14 -16.95
C VAL A 300 3.25 7.81 -17.99
N THR A 301 3.48 8.22 -19.23
CA THR A 301 2.63 7.96 -20.41
C THR A 301 3.16 6.83 -21.30
N SER A 302 4.42 6.42 -21.13
CA SER A 302 5.03 5.29 -21.84
C SER A 302 4.44 3.96 -21.37
N PRO A 303 4.51 2.89 -22.19
CA PRO A 303 4.00 1.59 -21.80
C PRO A 303 4.66 1.08 -20.52
N VAL A 304 3.87 0.56 -19.59
CA VAL A 304 4.35 0.12 -18.26
C VAL A 304 4.46 -1.39 -18.22
N VAL A 305 5.59 -1.91 -17.75
CA VAL A 305 5.80 -3.36 -17.58
C VAL A 305 6.26 -3.65 -16.16
N ALA A 306 5.77 -4.73 -15.55
CA ALA A 306 6.28 -5.18 -14.25
C ALA A 306 6.16 -6.69 -14.10
N VAL A 307 6.57 -7.24 -12.97
CA VAL A 307 6.30 -8.65 -12.64
C VAL A 307 4.88 -8.79 -12.07
N PHE A 308 4.55 -8.09 -10.99
CA PHE A 308 3.22 -8.12 -10.37
C PHE A 308 2.85 -6.81 -9.66
N SER A 309 3.46 -5.69 -10.07
CA SER A 309 3.24 -4.38 -9.41
C SER A 309 1.80 -3.87 -9.61
N THR A 310 1.20 -3.32 -8.56
CA THR A 310 -0.05 -2.55 -8.63
C THR A 310 0.02 -1.42 -9.67
N GLY A 311 1.21 -0.88 -9.95
CA GLY A 311 1.41 0.15 -10.97
C GLY A 311 1.00 -0.27 -12.38
N VAL A 312 0.93 -1.56 -12.69
CA VAL A 312 0.38 -2.07 -13.97
C VAL A 312 -1.13 -1.79 -14.04
N LEU A 313 -1.85 -1.98 -12.94
CA LEU A 313 -3.29 -1.71 -12.85
C LEU A 313 -3.58 -0.22 -12.83
N GLU A 314 -2.76 0.58 -12.14
CA GLU A 314 -2.86 2.05 -12.16
C GLU A 314 -2.62 2.62 -13.57
N ALA A 315 -1.66 2.06 -14.31
CA ALA A 315 -1.42 2.42 -15.71
C ALA A 315 -2.62 2.04 -16.60
N ALA A 316 -3.15 0.82 -16.46
CA ALA A 316 -4.33 0.38 -17.20
C ALA A 316 -5.57 1.23 -16.86
N ALA A 317 -5.75 1.62 -15.60
CA ALA A 317 -6.83 2.50 -15.15
C ALA A 317 -6.77 3.88 -15.82
N ARG A 318 -5.56 4.40 -16.06
CA ARG A 318 -5.27 5.64 -16.80
C ARG A 318 -5.37 5.51 -18.32
N GLY A 319 -5.54 4.30 -18.86
CA GLY A 319 -5.48 4.06 -20.30
C GLY A 319 -4.06 3.99 -20.88
N VAL A 320 -3.02 3.93 -20.04
CA VAL A 320 -1.64 3.72 -20.46
C VAL A 320 -1.43 2.22 -20.74
N PRO A 321 -0.90 1.82 -21.92
CA PRO A 321 -0.63 0.42 -22.22
C PRO A 321 0.23 -0.22 -21.14
N SER A 322 -0.26 -1.28 -20.51
CA SER A 322 0.49 -1.94 -19.45
C SER A 322 0.47 -3.45 -19.56
N TYR A 323 1.58 -4.07 -19.14
CA TYR A 323 1.83 -5.48 -19.31
C TYR A 323 2.57 -6.09 -18.12
N VAL A 324 2.58 -7.42 -18.07
CA VAL A 324 3.41 -8.19 -17.14
C VAL A 324 4.46 -9.02 -17.87
N PHE A 325 5.63 -9.16 -17.26
CA PHE A 325 6.72 -9.96 -17.82
C PHE A 325 7.55 -10.61 -16.71
N ALA A 326 7.52 -11.95 -16.66
CA ALA A 326 8.46 -12.77 -15.91
C ALA A 326 8.44 -14.23 -16.40
N PRO A 327 9.27 -14.58 -17.39
CA PRO A 327 9.26 -15.92 -18.00
C PRO A 327 9.58 -17.08 -17.04
N LYS A 328 10.25 -16.79 -15.91
CA LYS A 328 10.66 -17.78 -14.90
C LYS A 328 9.90 -17.59 -13.58
N ALA A 329 8.71 -16.98 -13.64
CA ALA A 329 7.88 -16.80 -12.46
C ALA A 329 7.26 -18.14 -12.01
N PRO A 330 7.07 -18.35 -10.70
CA PRO A 330 6.28 -19.47 -10.19
C PRO A 330 4.80 -19.30 -10.52
N ASP A 331 4.04 -20.40 -10.46
CA ASP A 331 2.64 -20.47 -10.91
C ASP A 331 1.72 -19.45 -10.23
N TRP A 332 1.94 -19.15 -8.95
CA TRP A 332 1.11 -18.17 -8.24
C TRP A 332 1.14 -16.77 -8.88
N VAL A 333 2.21 -16.42 -9.61
CA VAL A 333 2.29 -15.15 -10.33
C VAL A 333 1.36 -15.17 -11.54
N ALA A 334 1.24 -16.30 -12.22
CA ALA A 334 0.25 -16.46 -13.29
C ALA A 334 -1.18 -16.40 -12.73
N GLU A 335 -1.46 -17.05 -11.60
CA GLU A 335 -2.76 -16.94 -10.91
C GLU A 335 -3.10 -15.50 -10.53
N LEU A 336 -2.10 -14.73 -10.06
CA LEU A 336 -2.26 -13.30 -9.79
C LEU A 336 -2.59 -12.53 -11.06
N TRP A 337 -1.88 -12.78 -12.16
CA TRP A 337 -2.16 -12.13 -13.44
C TRP A 337 -3.57 -12.42 -13.93
N ASP A 338 -4.01 -13.67 -13.84
CA ASP A 338 -5.34 -14.08 -14.27
C ASP A 338 -6.42 -13.40 -13.40
N ARG A 339 -6.25 -13.38 -12.07
CA ARG A 339 -7.20 -12.74 -11.14
C ARG A 339 -7.36 -11.24 -11.37
N TYR A 340 -6.29 -10.54 -11.74
CA TYR A 340 -6.35 -9.10 -12.05
C TYR A 340 -6.49 -8.79 -13.56
N GLY A 341 -6.64 -9.82 -14.42
CA GLY A 341 -6.74 -9.65 -15.87
C GLY A 341 -5.49 -9.08 -16.54
N MET A 342 -4.32 -9.15 -15.89
CA MET A 342 -3.06 -8.62 -16.40
C MET A 342 -2.60 -9.38 -17.64
N ARG A 343 -2.20 -8.64 -18.69
CA ARG A 343 -1.78 -9.23 -19.97
C ARG A 343 -0.26 -9.29 -20.07
N ARG A 344 0.25 -10.44 -20.52
CA ARG A 344 1.69 -10.61 -20.74
C ARG A 344 2.19 -9.69 -21.84
N PHE A 345 3.42 -9.21 -21.72
CA PHE A 345 4.05 -8.40 -22.76
C PHE A 345 4.11 -9.19 -24.09
N GLY A 346 3.77 -8.53 -25.19
CA GLY A 346 3.62 -9.14 -26.52
C GLY A 346 2.21 -9.67 -26.81
N ALA A 347 1.26 -9.59 -25.86
CA ALA A 347 -0.14 -9.85 -26.14
C ALA A 347 -0.71 -8.82 -27.14
N PRO A 348 -1.69 -9.19 -28.01
CA PRO A 348 -2.25 -8.28 -29.01
C PRO A 348 -2.95 -7.03 -28.43
N ARG A 349 -3.40 -7.11 -27.18
CA ARG A 349 -4.02 -6.00 -26.45
C ARG A 349 -3.35 -5.84 -25.08
N PRO A 350 -3.19 -4.60 -24.58
CA PRO A 350 -2.67 -4.35 -23.24
C PRO A 350 -3.61 -4.87 -22.15
N THR A 351 -3.14 -4.82 -20.91
CA THR A 351 -3.97 -5.04 -19.74
C THR A 351 -5.19 -4.11 -19.79
N PRO A 352 -6.43 -4.65 -19.74
CA PRO A 352 -7.63 -3.83 -19.77
C PRO A 352 -7.69 -2.96 -18.50
N SER A 353 -8.35 -1.81 -18.61
CA SER A 353 -8.67 -0.99 -17.44
C SER A 353 -9.47 -1.82 -16.43
N PRO A 354 -9.09 -1.85 -15.15
CA PRO A 354 -9.82 -2.57 -14.12
C PRO A 354 -11.29 -2.15 -14.07
N LEU A 355 -12.18 -3.08 -13.78
CA LEU A 355 -13.58 -2.75 -13.50
C LEU A 355 -13.63 -1.93 -12.21
N LEU A 356 -14.27 -0.76 -12.28
CA LEU A 356 -14.43 0.14 -11.15
C LEU A 356 -15.92 0.31 -10.84
N PRO A 357 -16.28 0.47 -9.54
CA PRO A 357 -17.66 0.76 -9.15
C PRO A 357 -18.12 2.09 -9.75
N SER A 358 -19.44 2.32 -9.86
CA SER A 358 -19.96 3.60 -10.34
C SER A 358 -19.81 4.74 -9.32
N ALA A 359 -19.76 4.39 -8.03
CA ALA A 359 -19.56 5.32 -6.93
C ALA A 359 -18.10 5.28 -6.45
N GLU A 360 -17.63 6.38 -5.88
CA GLU A 360 -16.27 6.48 -5.35
C GLU A 360 -16.06 5.55 -4.14
N PRO A 361 -15.05 4.67 -4.15
CA PRO A 361 -14.77 3.75 -3.05
C PRO A 361 -14.55 4.43 -1.69
N ALA A 362 -13.96 5.62 -1.65
CA ALA A 362 -13.78 6.38 -0.40
C ALA A 362 -15.11 6.82 0.24
N ALA A 363 -16.11 7.16 -0.58
CA ALA A 363 -17.46 7.47 -0.08
C ALA A 363 -18.15 6.21 0.45
N ALA A 364 -18.06 5.09 -0.27
CA ALA A 364 -18.58 3.80 0.19
C ALA A 364 -17.91 3.34 1.50
N LEU A 365 -16.60 3.53 1.65
CA LEU A 365 -15.88 3.29 2.90
C LEU A 365 -16.48 4.13 4.04
N ALA A 366 -16.66 5.42 3.83
CA ALA A 366 -17.23 6.31 4.84
C ALA A 366 -18.65 5.90 5.25
N GLU A 367 -19.53 5.57 4.29
CA GLU A 367 -20.88 5.08 4.56
C GLU A 367 -20.89 3.81 5.41
N ILE A 368 -19.97 2.88 5.13
CA ILE A 368 -19.85 1.64 5.91
C ILE A 368 -19.40 1.94 7.34
N LEU A 369 -18.42 2.84 7.51
CA LEU A 369 -17.89 3.18 8.83
C LEU A 369 -18.89 3.98 9.67
N ASP A 370 -19.59 4.95 9.07
CA ASP A 370 -20.63 5.72 9.74
C ASP A 370 -21.87 4.86 10.06
N GLY A 371 -22.14 3.81 9.26
CA GLY A 371 -23.26 2.88 9.48
C GLY A 371 -22.95 1.70 10.41
N ALA A 372 -21.68 1.48 10.75
CA ALA A 372 -21.25 0.45 11.71
C ALA A 372 -21.32 0.91 13.18
N ALA A 373 -21.78 2.14 13.38
CA ALA A 373 -21.81 2.88 14.62
C ALA A 373 -23.04 2.66 15.51
#